data_AF-A0A6I0YA08-F1
#
_entry.id   AF-A0A6I0YA08-F1
#
_cell.length_a   1.000
_cell.length_b   1.000
_cell.length_c   1.000
_cell.angle_alpha   90.00
_cell.angle_beta   90.00
_cell.angle_gamma   90.00
#
_symmetry.space_group_name_H-M   'P 1'
#
loop_
_entity.id
_entity.type
_entity.pdbx_description
1 polymer ?
#
loop_
_entity_poly.entity_id
_entity_poly.type
_entity_poly.pdbx_seq_one_letter_code
_entity_poly.pdbx_strand_id
1 'polypeptide(L)'
;MGKSDSLKNGMRSGLDGLLSSTGKSTQKKEPAPVKTEKEPAVHCNFVINKSIHTRMKYLAIEKNMSLRDIVNEAMKEYLEKHEK
;
A
#
# COMPACT_ATOMS: atom_id res chain seq x y z
N MET A 1 -0.71 -15.23 -52.20
CA MET A 1 -0.03 -15.46 -50.90
C MET A 1 0.04 -14.12 -50.17
N GLY A 2 -0.19 -14.06 -48.84
CA GLY A 2 0.00 -12.80 -48.09
C GLY A 2 -0.89 -12.55 -46.88
N LYS A 3 -1.78 -13.48 -46.47
CA LYS A 3 -2.63 -13.29 -45.26
C LYS A 3 -2.00 -13.83 -43.97
N SER A 4 -0.95 -14.65 -44.07
CA SER A 4 -0.22 -15.22 -42.93
C SER A 4 0.81 -14.24 -42.35
N ASP A 5 1.45 -13.44 -43.19
CA ASP A 5 2.44 -12.44 -42.76
C ASP A 5 1.81 -11.28 -41.97
N SER A 6 0.60 -10.85 -42.35
CA SER A 6 -0.11 -9.78 -41.63
C SER A 6 -0.47 -10.19 -40.19
N LEU A 7 -0.92 -11.43 -39.99
CA LEU A 7 -1.25 -11.96 -38.67
C LEU A 7 0.01 -12.14 -37.81
N LYS A 8 1.11 -12.62 -38.40
CA LYS A 8 2.38 -12.81 -37.70
C LYS A 8 2.97 -11.48 -37.21
N ASN A 9 2.88 -10.42 -38.02
CA ASN A 9 3.36 -9.09 -37.64
C ASN A 9 2.47 -8.45 -36.56
N GLY A 10 1.15 -8.64 -36.63
CA GLY A 10 0.22 -8.15 -35.61
C GLY A 10 0.47 -8.77 -34.23
N MET A 11 0.76 -10.08 -34.17
CA MET A 11 1.06 -10.77 -32.91
C MET A 11 2.42 -10.36 -32.32
N ARG A 12 3.42 -10.08 -33.16
CA ARG A 12 4.74 -9.59 -32.72
C ARG A 12 4.65 -8.22 -32.06
N SER A 13 3.91 -7.29 -32.70
CA SER A 13 3.71 -5.93 -32.16
C SER A 13 2.89 -5.93 -30.87
N GLY A 14 1.88 -6.80 -30.74
CA GLY A 14 1.10 -6.92 -29.51
C GLY A 14 1.94 -7.42 -28.32
N LEU A 15 2.87 -8.36 -28.56
CA LEU A 15 3.76 -8.85 -27.52
C LEU A 15 4.80 -7.80 -27.11
N ASP A 16 5.33 -7.03 -28.06
CA ASP A 16 6.26 -5.93 -27.78
C ASP A 16 5.62 -4.85 -26.90
N GLY A 17 4.33 -4.57 -27.10
CA GLY A 17 3.56 -3.67 -26.22
C GLY A 17 3.37 -4.18 -24.78
N LEU A 18 3.39 -5.50 -24.56
CA LEU A 18 3.34 -6.12 -23.22
C LEU A 18 4.73 -6.25 -22.59
N LEU A 19 5.75 -6.49 -23.43
CA LEU A 19 7.16 -6.58 -23.03
C LEU A 19 7.82 -5.20 -22.91
N SER A 20 7.17 -4.14 -23.39
CA SER A 20 7.51 -2.75 -23.13
C SER A 20 7.35 -2.51 -21.64
N SER A 21 8.41 -2.88 -20.93
CA SER A 21 8.62 -2.72 -19.51
C SER A 21 8.14 -1.33 -19.14
N THR A 22 7.24 -1.25 -18.16
CA THR A 22 6.80 0.01 -17.57
C THR A 22 7.99 0.65 -16.85
N GLY A 23 8.91 1.23 -17.64
CA GLY A 23 9.79 2.27 -17.20
C GLY A 23 8.90 3.40 -16.75
N LYS A 24 8.94 3.68 -15.44
CA LYS A 24 8.14 4.71 -14.76
C LYS A 24 8.11 5.99 -15.58
N SER A 25 7.02 6.20 -16.33
CA SER A 25 6.73 7.50 -16.90
C SER A 25 6.29 8.40 -15.75
N THR A 26 7.22 9.21 -15.27
CA THR A 26 7.01 10.26 -14.28
C THR A 26 6.02 11.29 -14.83
N GLN A 27 4.72 10.99 -14.75
CA GLN A 27 3.67 11.97 -14.98
C GLN A 27 3.45 12.73 -13.68
N LYS A 28 4.15 13.85 -13.62
CA LYS A 28 3.85 15.09 -12.90
C LYS A 28 2.39 15.16 -12.42
N LYS A 29 2.17 14.98 -11.11
CA LYS A 29 0.98 15.46 -10.40
C LYS A 29 1.40 16.65 -9.52
N GLU A 30 0.59 17.70 -9.55
CA GLU A 30 0.64 18.92 -8.75
C GLU A 30 0.99 18.70 -7.26
N PRO A 31 1.54 19.72 -6.57
CA PRO A 31 2.10 19.58 -5.24
C PRO A 31 1.00 19.32 -4.21
N ALA A 32 0.89 18.06 -3.78
CA ALA A 32 0.10 17.65 -2.62
C ALA A 32 0.83 18.06 -1.31
N PRO A 33 0.08 18.34 -0.24
CA PRO A 33 0.47 19.27 0.82
C PRO A 33 1.62 18.75 1.69
N VAL A 34 2.37 19.72 2.21
CA VAL A 34 3.40 19.65 3.27
C VAL A 34 3.45 18.30 3.96
N LYS A 35 4.44 17.48 3.58
CA LYS A 35 4.79 16.27 4.31
C LYS A 35 5.30 16.69 5.68
N THR A 36 4.41 16.64 6.67
CA THR A 36 4.81 16.53 8.07
C THR A 36 5.79 15.37 8.15
N GLU A 37 6.97 15.61 8.72
CA GLU A 37 8.05 14.65 8.89
C GLU A 37 7.55 13.47 9.75
N LYS A 38 6.90 12.50 9.11
CA LYS A 38 6.47 11.26 9.75
C LYS A 38 7.69 10.35 9.81
N GLU A 39 8.02 9.87 11.00
CA GLU A 39 9.04 8.85 11.23
C GLU A 39 8.94 7.70 10.22
N PRO A 40 10.09 7.11 9.81
CA PRO A 40 10.09 6.02 8.85
C PRO A 40 9.23 4.87 9.37
N ALA A 41 8.15 4.61 8.65
CA ALA A 41 7.20 3.57 9.00
C ALA A 41 7.81 2.19 8.72
N VAL A 42 7.98 1.38 9.75
CA VAL A 42 8.39 -0.02 9.62
C VAL A 42 7.16 -0.91 9.45
N HIS A 43 7.21 -1.86 8.51
CA HIS A 43 6.18 -2.89 8.39
C HIS A 43 6.51 -4.06 9.32
N CYS A 44 5.56 -4.40 10.20
CA CYS A 44 5.69 -5.51 11.12
C CYS A 44 4.54 -6.50 10.91
N ASN A 45 4.86 -7.80 10.92
CA ASN A 45 3.87 -8.87 10.93
C ASN A 45 3.53 -9.21 12.39
N PHE A 46 2.24 -9.19 12.74
CA PHE A 46 1.77 -9.53 14.07
C PHE A 46 0.78 -10.67 14.03
N VAL A 47 0.90 -11.58 15.01
CA VAL A 47 -0.12 -12.57 15.33
C VAL A 47 -0.78 -12.13 16.62
N ILE A 48 -2.09 -11.91 16.58
CA ILE A 48 -2.89 -11.47 17.73
C ILE A 48 -4.13 -12.32 17.90
N ASN A 49 -4.62 -12.41 19.13
CA ASN A 49 -5.86 -13.14 19.41
C ASN A 49 -7.05 -12.53 18.66
N LYS A 50 -7.92 -13.39 18.12
CA LYS A 50 -9.11 -12.99 17.34
C LYS A 50 -10.02 -12.02 18.08
N SER A 51 -10.17 -12.19 19.39
CA SER A 51 -10.97 -11.31 20.25
C SER A 51 -10.41 -9.89 20.30
N ILE A 52 -9.09 -9.75 20.42
CA ILE A 52 -8.38 -8.45 20.45
C ILE A 52 -8.51 -7.75 19.10
N HIS A 53 -8.23 -8.47 18.01
CA HIS A 53 -8.38 -7.94 16.65
C HIS A 53 -9.78 -7.38 16.40
N THR A 54 -10.81 -8.13 16.81
CA THR A 54 -12.20 -7.74 16.63
C THR A 54 -12.53 -6.46 17.41
N ARG A 55 -12.07 -6.33 18.67
CA ARG A 55 -12.25 -5.12 19.48
C ARG A 55 -11.55 -3.91 18.88
N MET A 56 -10.30 -4.07 18.42
CA MET A 56 -9.57 -2.98 17.76
C MET A 56 -10.24 -2.55 16.46
N LYS A 57 -10.79 -3.49 15.69
CA LYS A 57 -11.54 -3.18 14.47
C LYS A 57 -12.78 -2.33 14.76
N TYR A 58 -13.55 -2.68 15.79
CA TYR A 58 -14.72 -1.88 16.18
C TYR A 58 -14.30 -0.49 16.66
N LEU A 59 -13.27 -0.41 17.50
CA LEU A 59 -12.75 0.87 17.99
C LEU A 59 -12.27 1.79 16.85
N ALA A 60 -11.62 1.21 15.83
CA ALA A 60 -11.18 1.95 14.65
C ALA A 60 -12.37 2.55 13.87
N ILE A 61 -13.47 1.80 13.75
CA ILE A 61 -14.70 2.27 13.10
C ILE A 61 -15.35 3.40 13.93
N GLU A 62 -15.49 3.20 15.25
CA GLU A 62 -16.09 4.20 16.15
C GLU A 62 -15.31 5.52 16.14
N LYS A 63 -13.97 5.46 16.21
CA LYS A 63 -13.11 6.64 16.21
C LYS A 63 -12.84 7.18 14.80
N ASN A 64 -13.35 6.56 13.73
CA ASN A 64 -13.06 6.92 12.33
C ASN A 64 -11.55 7.00 12.03
N MET A 65 -10.76 6.08 12.59
CA MET A 65 -9.31 6.01 12.41
C MET A 65 -8.88 4.73 11.71
N SER A 66 -7.68 4.74 11.15
CA SER A 66 -7.12 3.51 10.58
C SER A 66 -6.73 2.52 11.68
N LEU A 67 -6.80 1.23 11.39
CA LEU A 67 -6.36 0.18 12.31
C LEU A 67 -4.90 0.38 12.72
N ARG A 68 -4.06 0.92 11.83
CA ARG A 68 -2.66 1.25 12.10
C ARG A 68 -2.54 2.33 13.18
N ASP A 69 -3.31 3.40 13.07
CA ASP A 69 -3.22 4.52 14.01
C ASP A 69 -3.70 4.10 15.41
N ILE A 70 -4.76 3.29 15.48
CA ILE A 70 -5.23 2.68 16.73
C ILE A 70 -4.15 1.79 17.37
N VAL A 71 -3.49 0.94 16.57
CA VAL A 71 -2.42 0.07 17.07
C VAL A 71 -1.25 0.91 17.59
N ASN A 72 -0.84 1.94 16.87
CA ASN A 72 0.26 2.81 17.29
C ASN A 72 -0.06 3.59 18.57
N GLU A 73 -1.28 4.12 18.69
CA GLU A 73 -1.76 4.79 19.91
C GLU A 73 -1.72 3.84 21.10
N ALA A 74 -2.24 2.61 20.94
CA ALA A 74 -2.23 1.60 21.99
C ALA A 74 -0.81 1.16 22.38
N MET A 75 0.09 0.99 21.42
CA MET A 75 1.48 0.63 21.67
C MET A 75 2.21 1.76 22.41
N LYS A 76 1.99 3.02 22.01
CA LYS A 76 2.57 4.18 22.67
C LYS A 76 2.11 4.28 24.13
N GLU A 77 0.80 4.17 24.37
CA GLU A 77 0.24 4.23 25.73
C GLU A 77 0.76 3.09 26.62
N TYR A 78 0.96 1.89 26.05
CA TYR A 78 1.54 0.77 26.77
C TYR A 78 2.99 1.04 27.19
N LEU A 79 3.82 1.56 26.28
CA LEU A 79 5.22 1.91 26.57
C LEU A 79 5.31 3.02 27.63
N GLU A 80 4.54 4.10 27.50
CA GLU A 80 4.52 5.20 28.48
C GLU A 80 4.10 4.75 29.90
N LYS A 81 3.26 3.72 30.01
CA LYS A 81 2.83 3.14 31.29
C LYS A 81 3.87 2.22 31.93
N HIS A 82 4.68 1.54 31.13
CA HIS A 82 5.55 0.45 31.60
C HIS A 82 7.05 0.74 31.53
N GLU A 83 7.49 1.76 30.79
CA GLU A 83 8.91 2.17 30.70
C GLU A 83 9.33 3.17 31.81
N LYS A 84 8.66 3.15 32.96
CA LYS A 84 9.04 3.96 34.15
C LYS A 84 9.94 3.22 35.11
#